data_AF-A0A839PXY6-F1
#
_entry.id   AF-A0A839PXY6-F1
#
_cell.length_a   1.000
_cell.length_b   1.000
_cell.length_c   1.000
_cell.angle_alpha   90.00
_cell.angle_beta   90.00
_cell.angle_gamma   90.00
#
_symmetry.space_group_name_H-M   'P 1'
#
loop_
_entity.id
_entity.type
_entity.pdbx_description
1 polymer ?
#
loop_
_entity_poly.entity_id
_entity_poly.type
_entity_poly.pdbx_seq_one_letter_code
_entity_poly.pdbx_strand_id
1 'polypeptide(L)' 'MPKLPQPLLEVAWRHTGETGRIHYRTRRPDGSSRHLIAREGDALYEVLEQHLAAIGYTGPKTAAEGADEH' A
#
# COMPACT_ATOMS: atom_id res chain seq x y z
N MET A 1 15.40 23.40 -9.02
CA MET A 1 13.97 23.28 -8.66
C MET A 1 13.87 22.69 -7.26
N PRO A 2 13.06 23.25 -6.35
CA PRO A 2 12.84 22.62 -5.04
C PRO A 2 12.19 21.25 -5.25
N LYS A 3 12.75 20.20 -4.64
CA LYS A 3 12.11 18.88 -4.60
C LYS A 3 10.85 19.01 -3.77
N LEU A 4 9.67 18.93 -4.40
CA LEU A 4 8.43 18.77 -3.68
C LEU A 4 8.57 17.51 -2.82
N PRO A 5 8.29 17.58 -1.51
CA PRO A 5 8.35 16.40 -0.65
C PRO A 5 7.34 15.38 -1.21
N GLN A 6 7.86 14.23 -1.61
CA GLN A 6 7.06 13.19 -2.26
C GLN A 6 6.34 12.37 -1.19
N PRO A 7 5.08 11.97 -1.42
CA PRO A 7 4.43 11.01 -0.55
C PRO A 7 5.26 9.72 -0.52
N LEU A 8 5.54 9.24 0.69
CA LEU A 8 6.32 8.02 0.91
C LEU A 8 5.37 6.84 1.08
N LEU A 9 5.58 5.76 0.34
CA LEU A 9 4.90 4.49 0.59
C LEU A 9 5.39 3.92 1.94
N GLU A 10 4.49 3.79 2.91
CA GLU A 10 4.83 3.23 4.23
C GLU A 10 4.69 1.72 4.24
N VAL A 11 3.60 1.20 3.67
CA VAL A 11 3.30 -0.24 3.64
C VAL A 11 2.32 -0.54 2.52
N ALA A 12 2.45 -1.71 1.90
CA ALA A 12 1.49 -2.27 0.97
C ALA A 12 1.16 -3.72 1.40
N TRP A 13 -0.06 -4.17 1.15
CA TRP A 13 -0.52 -5.52 1.50
C TRP A 13 -1.76 -5.94 0.70
N ARG A 14 -2.06 -7.23 0.70
CA ARG A 14 -3.28 -7.82 0.15
C ARG A 14 -4.23 -8.20 1.29
N HIS A 15 -5.54 -8.17 1.06
CA HIS A 15 -6.53 -8.69 2.00
C HIS A 15 -7.01 -10.08 1.60
N THR A 16 -7.24 -10.94 2.59
CA THR A 16 -7.82 -12.26 2.36
C THR A 16 -9.25 -12.10 1.87
N GLY A 17 -9.57 -12.68 0.70
CA GLY A 17 -10.90 -12.58 0.10
C GLY A 17 -11.12 -11.36 -0.81
N GLU A 18 -10.15 -10.45 -0.93
CA GLU A 18 -10.18 -9.34 -1.90
C GLU A 18 -9.14 -9.58 -3.01
N THR A 19 -9.57 -10.24 -4.09
CA THR A 19 -8.73 -10.44 -5.27
C THR A 19 -8.66 -9.17 -6.13
N GLY A 20 -7.54 -9.00 -6.85
CA GLY A 20 -7.34 -7.87 -7.76
C GLY A 20 -7.22 -6.50 -7.05
N ARG A 21 -6.90 -6.48 -5.75
CA ARG A 21 -6.71 -5.25 -4.97
C ARG A 21 -5.43 -5.30 -4.13
N ILE A 22 -4.69 -4.21 -4.14
CA ILE A 22 -3.57 -3.97 -3.21
C ILE A 22 -3.90 -2.74 -2.38
N HIS A 23 -3.85 -2.91 -1.06
CA HIS A 23 -4.04 -1.85 -0.09
C HIS A 23 -2.66 -1.27 0.21
N TYR A 24 -2.58 0.06 0.31
CA TYR A 24 -1.32 0.70 0.64
C TYR A 24 -1.55 1.97 1.45
N ARG A 25 -0.58 2.29 2.30
CA ARG A 25 -0.56 3.51 3.10
C ARG A 25 0.57 4.41 2.65
N THR A 26 0.28 5.68 2.43
CA THR A 26 1.29 6.69 2.10
C THR A 26 1.36 7.75 3.19
N ARG A 27 2.57 8.14 3.59
CA ARG A 27 2.82 9.31 4.44
C ARG A 27 3.02 10.55 3.56
N ARG A 28 2.24 11.59 3.83
CA ARG A 28 2.34 12.88 3.18
C ARG A 28 3.40 13.76 3.86
N PRO A 29 3.85 14.83 3.19
CA PRO A 29 4.84 15.76 3.73
C PRO A 29 4.40 16.47 5.02
N ASP A 30 3.10 16.64 5.21
CA ASP A 30 2.49 17.21 6.41
C ASP A 30 2.46 16.22 7.60
N GLY A 31 3.01 15.01 7.43
CA GLY A 31 3.03 13.95 8.43
C GLY A 31 1.75 13.10 8.48
N SER A 32 0.71 13.46 7.72
CA SER A 32 -0.53 12.68 7.68
C SER A 32 -0.37 11.40 6.85
N SER A 33 -1.05 10.33 7.25
CA SER A 33 -1.08 9.08 6.47
C SER A 33 -2.43 8.91 5.78
N ARG A 34 -2.41 8.33 4.58
CA ARG A 34 -3.62 8.00 3.82
C ARG A 34 -3.60 6.55 3.38
N HIS A 35 -4.69 5.85 3.66
CA HIS A 35 -4.97 4.52 3.12
C HIS A 35 -5.63 4.64 1.75
N LEU A 36 -5.08 3.91 0.78
CA LEU A 36 -5.50 3.88 -0.61
C LEU A 36 -5.54 2.43 -1.12
N ILE A 37 -6.22 2.22 -2.25
CA ILE A 37 -6.38 0.92 -2.89
C ILE A 37 -6.01 1.08 -4.37
N ALA A 38 -5.11 0.24 -4.85
CA ALA A 38 -4.82 0.07 -6.27
C ALA A 38 -5.58 -1.18 -6.77
N ARG A 39 -6.22 -1.07 -7.93
CA ARG A 39 -7.00 -2.16 -8.53
C ARG A 39 -6.23 -2.76 -9.69
N GLU A 40 -6.45 -4.06 -9.94
CA GLU A 40 -5.93 -4.72 -11.12
C GLU A 40 -6.33 -3.96 -12.39
N GLY A 41 -5.36 -3.73 -13.28
CA GLY A 41 -5.50 -2.86 -14.45
C GLY A 41 -4.99 -1.42 -14.23
N ASP A 42 -4.79 -0.97 -12.99
CA ASP A 42 -4.10 0.28 -12.71
C ASP A 42 -2.58 0.09 -12.90
N ALA A 43 -1.90 1.03 -13.55
CA ALA A 43 -0.42 0.96 -13.68
C ALA A 43 0.29 0.89 -12.30
N LEU A 44 -0.31 1.50 -11.27
CA LEU A 44 0.21 1.44 -9.91
C LEU A 44 0.10 0.04 -9.29
N TYR A 45 -0.89 -0.75 -9.70
CA TYR A 45 -1.05 -2.12 -9.21
C TYR A 45 0.17 -2.96 -9.55
N GLU A 46 0.64 -2.91 -10.80
CA GLU A 46 1.83 -3.65 -11.25
C GLU A 46 3.10 -3.22 -10.51
N VAL A 47 3.24 -1.93 -10.21
CA VAL A 47 4.36 -1.41 -9.43
C VAL A 47 4.31 -1.94 -7.99
N LEU A 48 3.13 -1.96 -7.37
CA LEU A 48 2.96 -2.47 -6.01
C LEU A 48 3.13 -4.00 -5.95
N GLU A 49 2.71 -4.75 -6.98
CA GLU A 49 2.99 -6.18 -7.13
C GLU A 49 4.51 -6.45 -7.08
N GLN A 50 5.28 -5.73 -7.88
CA GLN A 50 6.74 -5.86 -7.91
C GLN A 50 7.37 -5.47 -6.58
N HIS A 51 6.87 -4.41 -5.95
CA HIS A 51 7.33 -3.98 -4.63
C HIS A 51 7.11 -5.07 -3.57
N LEU A 52 5.90 -5.65 -3.51
CA LEU A 52 5.57 -6.74 -2.58
C LEU A 52 6.47 -7.96 -2.81
N ALA A 53 6.72 -8.33 -4.06
CA ALA A 53 7.63 -9.42 -4.41
C ALA A 53 9.08 -9.11 -3.96
N ALA A 54 9.56 -7.89 -4.19
CA ALA A 54 10.91 -7.47 -3.85
C ALA A 54 11.19 -7.48 -2.33
N ILE A 55 10.17 -7.19 -1.50
CA ILE A 55 10.28 -7.23 -0.03
C ILE A 55 9.99 -8.63 0.55
N GLY A 56 9.75 -9.64 -0.29
CA GLY A 56 9.46 -11.01 0.16
C GLY A 56 8.13 -11.15 0.88
N TYR A 57 7.12 -10.35 0.53
CA TYR A 57 5.79 -10.44 1.12
C TYR A 57 5.13 -11.79 0.79
N THR A 58 4.74 -12.55 1.82
CA THR A 58 4.33 -13.95 1.68
C THR A 58 2.84 -14.22 1.71
N GLY A 59 1.97 -13.25 2.00
CA GLY A 59 0.54 -13.53 2.02
C GLY A 59 -0.35 -12.44 2.60
N PRO A 60 -1.66 -12.51 2.33
CA PRO A 60 -2.62 -11.48 2.69
C PRO A 60 -2.70 -11.24 4.21
N LYS A 61 -2.90 -9.98 4.61
CA LYS A 61 -3.25 -9.65 6.00
C LYS A 61 -4.74 -9.90 6.21
N THR A 62 -5.07 -10.57 7.32
CA THR A 62 -6.44 -10.71 7.78
C THR A 62 -6.99 -9.35 8.18
N ALA A 63 -8.26 -9.05 7.86
CA ALA A 63 -8.89 -7.77 8.22
C ALA A 63 -8.85 -7.47 9.74
N ALA A 64 -8.70 -8.50 10.57
CA ALA A 64 -8.53 -8.39 12.02
C ALA A 64 -7.17 -7.78 12.45
N GLU A 65 -6.13 -7.84 11.62
CA GLU A 65 -4.80 -7.29 11.94
C GLU A 65 -4.60 -5.84 11.46
N GLY A 66 -5.61 -5.25 10.82
CA GLY A 66 -5.62 -3.84 10.40
C GLY A 66 -6.37 -2.91 11.36
N ALA A 67 -6.92 -3.44 12.46
CA ALA A 67 -7.73 -2.70 13.41
C ALA A 67 -6.96 -2.26 14.68
N ASP A 68 -5.65 -2.47 14.73
CA ASP A 68 -4.79 -2.04 15.86
C ASP A 68 -3.96 -0.81 15.48
N GLU A 69 -4.64 0.29 15.13
CA GLU A 69 -4.10 1.66 15.21
C GLU A 69 -5.29 2.61 15.44
N HIS A 70 -5.82 2.65 16.66
CA HIS A 70 -6.64 3.77 17.15
C HIS A 70 -6.26 4.12 18.59
#